data_AF-H0JM17-F1
#
_entry.id   AF-H0JM17-F1
#
_cell.length_a   1.000
_cell.length_b   1.000
_cell.length_c   1.000
_cell.angle_alpha   90.00
_cell.angle_beta   90.00
_cell.angle_gamma   90.00
#
_symmetry.space_group_name_H-M   'P 1'
#
loop_
_entity.id
_entity.type
_entity.pdbx_description
1 polymer ?
#
loop_
_entity_poly.entity_id
_entity_poly.type
_entity_poly.pdbx_seq_one_letter_code
_entity_poly.pdbx_strand_id
1 'polypeptide(L)' 'MESSHATSIGQVLYVRCVGCGARRVDLGGAPFVPPTALSTEVSQND' A
#
# COMPACT_ATOMS: atom_id res chain seq x y z
N MET A 1 13.15 -9.07 6.23
CA MET A 1 11.81 -8.99 5.64
C MET A 1 11.64 -10.19 4.72
N GLU A 2 10.50 -10.88 4.81
CA GLU A 2 10.26 -12.14 4.07
C GLU A 2 9.51 -11.88 2.75
N SER A 3 8.45 -11.06 2.75
CA SER A 3 7.76 -10.62 1.53
C SER A 3 7.11 -9.23 1.69
N SER A 4 6.81 -8.57 0.57
CA SER A 4 6.11 -7.28 0.48
C SER A 4 4.96 -7.33 -0.51
N HIS A 5 3.84 -6.70 -0.17
CA HIS A 5 2.70 -6.56 -1.07
C HIS A 5 2.15 -5.14 -0.99
N ALA A 6 1.99 -4.48 -2.14
CA ALA A 6 1.29 -3.22 -2.22
C ALA A 6 -0.23 -3.48 -2.18
N THR A 7 -0.94 -2.71 -1.35
CA THR A 7 -2.40 -2.78 -1.19
C THR A 7 -2.99 -1.38 -1.10
N SER A 8 -4.32 -1.25 -1.15
CA SER A 8 -5.00 0.06 -1.01
C SER A 8 -4.81 0.73 0.36
N ILE A 9 -4.42 -0.03 1.39
CA ILE A 9 -4.16 0.46 2.75
C ILE A 9 -2.67 0.71 3.03
N GLY A 10 -1.82 0.59 2.01
CA GLY A 10 -0.36 0.75 2.13
C GLY A 10 0.39 -0.53 1.80
N GLN A 11 1.64 -0.62 2.25
CA GLN A 11 2.49 -1.79 1.99
C GLN A 11 2.41 -2.77 3.16
N VAL A 12 1.90 -3.97 2.89
CA VAL A 12 1.87 -5.07 3.87
C VAL A 12 3.21 -5.79 3.84
N LEU A 13 3.85 -5.88 5.00
CA LEU A 13 5.18 -6.47 5.18
C LEU A 13 5.05 -7.74 6.03
N TYR A 14 5.47 -8.87 5.47
CA TYR A 14 5.65 -10.09 6.25
C TYR A 14 7.10 -10.13 6.74
N VAL A 15 7.28 -10.14 8.06
CA VAL A 15 8.61 -10.05 8.68
C VAL A 15 8.82 -11.11 9.74
N ARG A 16 10.05 -11.63 9.79
CA ARG A 16 10.54 -12.43 10.91
C ARG A 16 11.37 -11.53 11.82
N CYS A 17 10.99 -11.44 13.09
CA CYS A 17 11.74 -10.72 14.10
C CYS A 17 13.11 -11.39 14.32
N VAL A 18 14.19 -10.61 14.25
CA VAL A 18 15.55 -11.13 14.44
C VAL A 18 15.85 -11.47 15.91
N GLY A 19 15.18 -10.81 16.87
CA GLY A 19 15.39 -11.02 18.31
C GLY A 19 14.65 -12.23 18.87
N CYS A 20 13.36 -12.38 18.57
CA CYS A 20 12.53 -13.46 19.14
C CYS A 20 12.06 -14.50 18.12
N GLY A 21 12.36 -14.33 16.82
CA GLY A 21 11.96 -15.26 15.77
C GLY A 21 10.47 -15.26 15.40
N ALA A 22 9.65 -14.44 16.07
CA ALA A 22 8.23 -14.33 15.79
C ALA A 22 7.98 -13.84 14.36
N ARG A 23 6.95 -14.39 13.71
CA ARG A 23 6.42 -13.89 12.44
C ARG A 23 5.38 -12.82 12.72
N ARG A 24 5.54 -11.66 12.08
CA ARG A 24 4.68 -10.48 12.24
C ARG A 24 4.21 -10.03 10.86
N VAL A 25 3.04 -9.39 10.86
CA VAL A 25 2.51 -8.67 9.71
C VAL A 25 2.47 -7.19 10.10
N ASP A 26 3.26 -6.39 9.40
CA ASP A 26 3.35 -4.95 9.66
C ASP A 26 2.71 -4.18 8.52
N LEU A 27 1.99 -3.11 8.85
CA LEU A 27 1.58 -2.09 7.89
C LEU A 27 2.70 -1.06 7.80
N GLY A 28 3.43 -1.09 6.69
CA GLY A 28 4.38 -0.05 6.35
C GLY A 28 3.62 1.25 6.08
N GLY A 29 4.01 2.32 6.77
CA GLY A 29 3.44 3.65 6.53
C GLY A 29 3.72 4.08 5.09
N ALA A 30 2.67 4.23 4.29
CA ALA A 30 2.76 4.93 3.03
C ALA A 30 2.61 6.45 3.30
N PRO A 31 3.37 7.32 2.63
CA PRO A 31 2.94 8.72 2.55
C PRO A 31 1.53 8.72 1.95
N PHE A 32 0.60 9.42 2.58
CA PHE A 32 -0.74 9.59 2.01
C PHE A 32 -0.58 10.27 0.63
N VAL A 33 -0.77 9.49 -0.44
CA VAL A 33 -0.83 10.00 -1.81
C VAL A 33 -2.30 10.02 -2.19
N PRO A 34 -2.90 11.21 -2.43
CA PRO A 34 -4.28 11.30 -2.90
C PRO A 34 -4.44 10.49 -4.20
N PRO A 35 -5.55 9.76 -4.38
CA PRO A 35 -5.79 9.02 -5.61
C PRO A 35 -5.79 9.98 -6.79
N THR A 36 -4.99 9.68 -7.82
CA THR A 36 -5.00 10.42 -9.08
C THR A 36 -6.20 9.95 -9.90
N ALA A 37 -6.97 10.89 -10.43
CA ALA A 37 -8.09 10.57 -11.29
C ALA A 37 -7.60 9.81 -12.54
N LEU A 38 -8.12 8.59 -12.75
CA LEU A 38 -7.91 7.82 -13.99
C LEU A 38 -8.88 8.22 -15.10
N SER A 39 -9.91 8.99 -14.74
CA SER A 39 -10.96 9.45 -15.64
C SER A 39 -10.72 10.91 -15.98
N THR A 40 -11.01 11.28 -17.22
CA THR A 40 -11.10 12.68 -17.66
C THR A 40 -12.57 13.05 -17.82
N GLU A 41 -12.90 14.31 -17.56
CA GLU A 41 -14.19 14.86 -17.94
C GLU A 41 -14.31 14.90 -19.47
N VAL A 42 -15.51 14.59 -19.96
CA VAL A 42 -15.86 14.74 -21.38
C VAL A 42 -16.92 15.82 -21.45
N SER A 43 -16.60 16.96 -22.05
CA SER A 43 -17.60 17.99 -22.32
C SER A 43 -18.59 17.46 -23.34
N GLN A 44 -19.86 17.34 -22.93
CA GLN A 44 -20.96 17.08 -23.85
C GLN A 44 -21.36 18.42 -24.47
N ASN A 45 -20.94 18.66 -25.71
CA ASN A 45 -21.48 19.75 -26.51
C ASN A 45 -22.67 19.21 -27.30
N ASP A 46 -23.84 19.83 -27.11
CA ASP A 46 -25.03 19.68 -27.97
C ASP A 46 -24.81 20.30 -29.36
#